data_AF-A0A3S0VE49-F1
#
_entry.id   AF-A0A3S0VE49-F1
#
_cell.length_a   1.000
_cell.length_b   1.000
_cell.length_c   1.000
_cell.angle_alpha   90.00
_cell.angle_beta   90.00
_cell.angle_gamma   90.00
#
_symmetry.space_group_name_H-M   'P 1'
#
loop_
_entity.id
_entity.type
_entity.pdbx_description
1 polymer ?
#
loop_
_entity_poly.entity_id
_entity_poly.type
_entity_poly.pdbx_seq_one_letter_code
_entity_poly.pdbx_strand_id
1 'polypeptide(L)'
;MAKILNPILVRDPLESTAHRLHSMFQPIQKTKHKKSDYVAYVGTPLLDYFVLDAIFAIDVSIRLVNALASLLKAAYVWTLNQQKSDSLIDKETSRELDEFSENVSHIGSAIIAQFMNILLSTVSLVTRPIASIVELVSEDSSPSMSFAR
;
A
#
# COMPACT_ATOMS: atom_id res chain seq x y z
N MET A 1 -11.36 -8.77 -20.46
CA MET A 1 -9.91 -8.90 -20.31
C MET A 1 -9.10 -8.36 -21.47
N ALA A 2 -8.75 -7.08 -21.32
CA ALA A 2 -7.66 -6.42 -22.03
C ALA A 2 -6.53 -6.13 -21.03
N LYS A 3 -5.86 -7.18 -20.54
CA LYS A 3 -4.68 -7.02 -19.68
C LYS A 3 -3.44 -6.95 -20.56
N ILE A 4 -2.89 -5.74 -20.73
CA ILE A 4 -1.71 -5.51 -21.57
C ILE A 4 -0.43 -5.80 -20.78
N LEU A 5 -0.39 -5.36 -19.52
CA LEU A 5 0.78 -5.51 -18.64
C LEU A 5 0.39 -6.10 -17.30
N ASN A 6 1.27 -6.91 -16.72
CA ASN A 6 1.07 -7.45 -15.38
C ASN A 6 1.48 -6.41 -14.34
N PRO A 7 0.58 -6.03 -13.40
CA PRO A 7 0.94 -5.20 -12.26
C PRO A 7 2.05 -5.84 -11.43
N ILE A 8 2.88 -5.00 -10.81
CA ILE A 8 4.00 -5.41 -9.97
C ILE A 8 3.50 -5.72 -8.56
N LEU A 9 2.56 -4.91 -8.08
CA LEU A 9 1.95 -5.06 -6.75
C LEU A 9 0.63 -5.82 -6.90
N VAL A 10 0.62 -7.07 -6.41
CA VAL A 10 -0.54 -7.98 -6.48
C VAL A 10 -1.41 -7.90 -5.22
N ARG A 11 -0.90 -7.32 -4.13
CA ARG A 11 -1.59 -7.21 -2.83
C ARG A 11 -2.28 -5.86 -2.66
N ASP A 12 -3.22 -5.81 -1.71
CA ASP A 12 -3.94 -4.59 -1.34
C ASP A 12 -2.94 -3.50 -0.90
N PRO A 13 -2.91 -2.34 -1.59
CA PRO A 13 -2.03 -1.23 -1.23
C PRO A 13 -2.12 -0.82 0.24
N LEU A 14 -3.31 -0.92 0.85
CA LEU A 14 -3.58 -0.49 2.22
C LEU A 14 -2.98 -1.41 3.28
N GLU A 15 -2.64 -2.66 2.94
CA GLU A 15 -1.97 -3.60 3.86
C GLU A 15 -0.61 -3.02 4.32
N SER A 16 0.11 -2.36 3.41
CA SER A 16 1.37 -1.69 3.71
C SER A 16 1.18 -0.52 4.70
N THR A 17 0.09 0.22 4.56
CA THR A 17 -0.26 1.35 5.43
C THR A 17 -0.65 0.89 6.82
N ALA A 18 -1.43 -0.20 6.93
CA ALA A 18 -1.80 -0.79 8.21
C ALA A 18 -0.55 -1.24 9.00
N HIS A 19 0.42 -1.86 8.33
CA HIS A 19 1.68 -2.24 8.97
C HIS A 19 2.46 -1.02 9.47
N ARG A 20 2.53 0.06 8.69
CA ARG A 20 3.23 1.29 9.11
C ARG A 20 2.58 1.95 10.32
N LEU A 21 1.25 2.05 10.30
CA LEU A 21 0.48 2.60 11.41
C LEU A 21 0.73 1.82 12.70
N HIS A 22 0.84 0.50 12.62
CA HIS A 22 1.17 -0.31 13.78
C HIS A 22 2.62 -0.09 14.24
N SER A 23 3.57 -0.08 13.31
CA SER A 23 5.00 0.05 13.64
C SER A 23 5.42 1.44 14.13
N MET A 24 4.65 2.50 13.85
CA MET A 24 5.04 3.86 14.23
C MET A 24 5.03 4.09 15.75
N PHE A 25 4.27 3.29 16.49
CA PHE A 25 4.25 3.33 17.96
C PHE A 25 5.18 2.31 18.60
N GLN A 26 5.86 1.49 17.80
CA GLN A 26 6.79 0.51 18.34
C GLN A 26 8.12 1.18 18.70
N PRO A 27 8.61 0.97 19.92
CA PRO A 27 9.88 1.52 20.38
C PRO A 27 11.05 0.97 19.54
N ILE A 28 12.14 1.72 19.50
CA ILE A 28 13.36 1.36 18.77
C ILE A 28 14.19 0.47 19.70
N GLN A 29 13.95 -0.83 19.68
CA GLN A 29 14.64 -1.76 20.57
C GLN A 29 15.79 -2.51 19.89
N LYS A 30 16.90 -2.67 20.60
CA LYS A 30 17.97 -3.59 20.20
C LYS A 30 17.57 -5.03 20.56
N THR A 31 16.82 -5.70 19.70
CA THR A 31 16.49 -7.12 19.92
C THR A 31 17.75 -8.01 19.80
N LYS A 32 17.80 -9.11 20.56
CA LYS A 32 18.92 -10.09 20.53
C LYS A 32 19.15 -10.71 19.14
N HIS A 33 18.15 -10.66 18.26
CA HIS A 33 18.18 -11.28 16.93
C HIS A 33 18.45 -10.31 15.76
N LYS A 34 18.23 -8.99 15.92
CA LYS A 34 18.50 -8.01 14.87
C LYS A 34 19.54 -7.00 15.33
N LYS A 35 20.74 -7.08 14.77
CA LYS A 35 21.68 -5.94 14.75
C LYS A 35 21.04 -4.84 13.90
N SER A 36 20.39 -3.90 14.58
CA SER A 36 19.97 -2.57 14.09
C SER A 36 18.51 -2.40 13.68
N ASP A 37 17.62 -2.39 14.68
CA ASP A 37 16.29 -1.79 14.55
C ASP A 37 16.37 -0.27 14.30
N TYR A 38 17.50 0.35 14.65
CA TYR A 38 17.85 1.72 14.33
C TYR A 38 18.08 1.97 12.83
N VAL A 39 18.77 1.07 12.12
CA VAL A 39 18.97 1.18 10.66
C VAL A 39 17.66 0.97 9.93
N ALA A 40 16.80 0.05 10.41
CA ALA A 40 15.45 -0.07 9.89
C ALA A 40 14.64 1.21 10.15
N TYR A 41 14.74 1.79 11.34
CA TYR A 41 14.09 3.06 11.69
C TYR A 41 14.50 4.23 10.76
N VAL A 42 15.81 4.46 10.56
CA VAL A 42 16.30 5.54 9.68
C VAL A 42 16.12 5.22 8.20
N GLY A 43 16.26 3.95 7.83
CA GLY A 43 16.18 3.48 6.44
C GLY A 43 14.76 3.39 5.91
N THR A 44 13.75 3.19 6.76
CA THR A 44 12.35 3.05 6.33
C THR A 44 11.86 4.30 5.57
N PRO A 45 11.99 5.53 6.08
CA PRO A 45 11.61 6.73 5.34
C PRO A 45 12.32 6.89 3.99
N LEU A 46 13.62 6.55 3.93
CA LEU A 46 14.39 6.56 2.67
C LEU A 46 13.84 5.56 1.65
N LEU A 47 13.54 4.33 2.09
CA LEU A 47 12.94 3.32 1.22
C LEU A 47 11.55 3.74 0.75
N ASP A 48 10.78 4.40 1.60
CA ASP A 48 9.43 4.83 1.24
C ASP A 48 9.44 5.92 0.20
N TYR A 49 10.33 6.90 0.38
CA TYR A 49 10.41 8.08 -0.47
C TYR A 49 11.07 7.80 -1.82
N PHE A 50 12.07 6.91 -1.87
CA PHE A 50 12.87 6.70 -3.09
C PHE A 50 12.62 5.37 -3.79
N VAL A 51 12.20 4.33 -3.07
CA VAL A 51 12.02 2.98 -3.64
C VAL A 51 10.55 2.67 -3.82
N LEU A 52 9.76 2.75 -2.74
CA LEU A 52 8.35 2.41 -2.81
C LEU A 52 7.56 3.42 -3.63
N ASP A 53 7.84 4.72 -3.49
CA ASP A 53 7.26 5.78 -4.32
C ASP A 53 7.35 5.47 -5.81
N ALA A 54 8.55 5.11 -6.27
CA ALA A 54 8.80 4.74 -7.67
C ALA A 54 8.06 3.45 -8.08
N ILE A 55 8.05 2.43 -7.21
CA ILE A 55 7.33 1.17 -7.49
C ILE A 55 5.83 1.40 -7.59
N PHE A 56 5.24 2.18 -6.68
CA PHE A 56 3.84 2.55 -6.72
C PHE A 56 3.50 3.35 -7.98
N ALA A 57 4.34 4.30 -8.38
CA ALA A 57 4.14 5.07 -9.61
C ALA A 57 4.17 4.19 -10.87
N ILE A 58 5.07 3.21 -10.94
CA ILE A 58 5.13 2.25 -12.05
C ILE A 58 3.88 1.35 -12.05
N ASP A 59 3.46 0.84 -10.89
CA ASP A 59 2.28 -0.02 -10.77
C ASP A 59 0.99 0.72 -11.18
N VAL A 60 0.82 1.96 -10.71
CA VAL A 60 -0.28 2.84 -11.10
C VAL A 60 -0.27 3.09 -12.61
N SER A 61 0.90 3.32 -13.20
CA SER A 61 1.03 3.54 -14.65
C SER A 61 0.61 2.30 -15.44
N ILE A 62 1.03 1.10 -15.02
CA ILE A 62 0.63 -0.17 -15.61
C ILE A 62 -0.89 -0.35 -15.53
N ARG A 63 -1.47 -0.10 -14.36
CA ARG A 63 -2.92 -0.22 -14.14
C ARG A 63 -3.71 0.82 -14.92
N LEU A 64 -3.18 2.02 -15.11
CA LEU A 64 -3.79 3.04 -15.95
C LEU A 64 -3.86 2.60 -17.41
N VAL A 65 -2.77 2.01 -17.94
CA VAL A 65 -2.76 1.45 -19.30
C VAL A 65 -3.78 0.33 -19.43
N ASN A 66 -3.86 -0.58 -18.45
CA ASN A 66 -4.86 -1.65 -18.45
C ASN A 66 -6.30 -1.13 -18.33
N ALA A 67 -6.53 -0.08 -17.54
CA ALA A 67 -7.83 0.58 -17.41
C ALA A 67 -8.24 1.18 -18.76
N LEU A 68 -7.36 1.93 -19.41
CA LEU A 68 -7.61 2.51 -20.73
C LEU A 68 -7.88 1.44 -21.79
N ALA A 69 -7.12 0.35 -21.79
CA ALA A 69 -7.34 -0.76 -22.70
C ALA A 69 -8.71 -1.42 -22.50
N SER A 70 -9.12 -1.62 -21.25
CA SER A 70 -10.42 -2.19 -20.88
C SER A 70 -11.56 -1.25 -21.27
N LEU A 71 -11.40 0.06 -21.05
CA LEU A 71 -12.38 1.06 -21.45
C LEU A 71 -12.54 1.15 -22.97
N LEU A 72 -11.43 1.17 -23.73
CA LEU A 72 -11.46 1.15 -25.19
C LEU A 72 -12.11 -0.12 -25.73
N LYS A 73 -11.83 -1.27 -25.11
CA LYS A 73 -12.46 -2.54 -25.47
C LYS A 73 -13.95 -2.55 -25.13
N ALA A 74 -14.34 -2.01 -23.98
CA ALA A 74 -15.75 -1.84 -23.61
C ALA A 74 -16.48 -0.99 -24.65
N ALA A 75 -15.90 0.15 -25.05
CA ALA A 75 -16.47 1.00 -26.09
C ALA A 75 -16.59 0.28 -27.44
N TYR A 76 -15.57 -0.49 -27.83
CA TYR A 76 -15.60 -1.27 -29.07
C TYR A 76 -16.65 -2.39 -29.06
N VAL A 77 -16.76 -3.13 -27.95
CA VAL A 77 -17.79 -4.19 -27.79
C VAL A 77 -19.18 -3.56 -27.79
N TRP A 78 -19.35 -2.44 -27.08
CA TRP A 78 -20.60 -1.70 -27.04
C TRP A 78 -21.06 -1.24 -28.43
N THR A 79 -20.15 -0.71 -29.26
CA THR A 79 -20.51 -0.31 -30.63
C THR A 79 -20.86 -1.50 -31.52
N LEU A 80 -20.20 -2.65 -31.36
CA LEU A 80 -20.50 -3.87 -32.12
C LEU A 80 -21.86 -4.47 -31.75
N ASN A 81 -22.25 -4.39 -30.48
CA ASN A 81 -23.42 -5.06 -29.95
C ASN A 81 -24.66 -4.16 -29.85
N GLN A 82 -24.54 -2.86 -30.15
CA GLN A 82 -25.66 -1.91 -30.15
C GLN A 82 -26.85 -2.34 -31.01
N GLN A 83 -26.61 -3.08 -32.09
CA GLN A 83 -27.64 -3.55 -33.01
C GLN A 83 -28.20 -4.95 -32.65
N LYS A 84 -27.60 -5.64 -31.68
CA LYS A 84 -27.90 -7.03 -31.33
C LYS A 84 -28.47 -7.20 -29.92
N SER A 85 -28.25 -6.22 -29.05
CA SER A 85 -28.68 -6.24 -27.66
C SER A 85 -29.89 -5.35 -27.44
N ASP A 86 -30.89 -5.85 -26.70
CA ASP A 86 -32.01 -5.04 -26.23
C ASP A 86 -31.62 -4.09 -25.09
N SER A 87 -30.45 -4.30 -24.48
CA SER A 87 -29.93 -3.47 -23.39
C SER A 87 -28.87 -2.48 -23.87
N LEU A 88 -28.89 -1.27 -23.30
CA LEU A 88 -27.93 -0.20 -23.60
C LEU A 88 -26.49 -0.57 -23.22
N ILE A 89 -26.32 -1.37 -22.16
CA ILE A 89 -25.06 -1.99 -21.79
C ILE A 89 -25.30 -3.49 -21.74
N ASP A 90 -24.62 -4.25 -22.59
CA ASP A 90 -24.68 -5.70 -22.58
C ASP A 90 -23.74 -6.30 -21.52
N LYS A 91 -23.84 -7.61 -21.30
CA LYS A 91 -23.04 -8.32 -20.31
C LYS A 91 -21.54 -8.28 -20.61
N GLU A 92 -21.14 -8.26 -21.88
CA GLU A 92 -19.73 -8.26 -22.28
C GLU A 92 -19.08 -6.89 -22.03
N THR A 93 -19.79 -5.83 -22.40
CA THR A 93 -19.47 -4.42 -22.13
C THR A 93 -19.40 -4.18 -20.63
N SER A 94 -20.39 -4.65 -19.86
CA SER A 94 -20.40 -4.54 -18.40
C SER A 94 -19.14 -5.16 -17.79
N ARG A 95 -18.74 -6.35 -18.25
CA ARG A 95 -17.54 -7.02 -17.74
C ARG A 95 -16.27 -6.21 -17.97
N GLU A 96 -16.09 -5.62 -19.15
CA GLU A 96 -14.90 -4.79 -19.43
C GLU A 96 -14.95 -3.45 -18.67
N LEU A 97 -16.14 -2.91 -18.38
CA LEU A 97 -16.31 -1.74 -17.50
C LEU A 97 -16.03 -2.06 -16.02
N ASP A 98 -16.40 -3.25 -15.55
CA ASP A 98 -16.06 -3.73 -14.20
C ASP A 98 -14.54 -3.82 -14.04
N GLU A 99 -13.83 -4.35 -15.04
CA GLU A 99 -12.36 -4.39 -15.06
C GLU A 99 -11.73 -2.98 -15.06
N PHE A 100 -12.33 -2.03 -15.80
CA PHE A 100 -11.91 -0.63 -15.74
C PHE A 100 -12.09 -0.07 -14.32
N SER A 101 -13.26 -0.28 -13.71
CA SER A 101 -13.57 0.19 -12.36
C SER A 101 -12.62 -0.39 -11.31
N GLU A 102 -12.32 -1.68 -11.39
CA GLU A 102 -11.37 -2.35 -10.50
C GLU A 102 -9.97 -1.74 -10.59
N ASN A 103 -9.48 -1.48 -11.81
CA ASN A 103 -8.19 -0.83 -12.00
C ASN A 103 -8.19 0.61 -11.45
N VAL A 104 -9.25 1.38 -11.68
CA VAL A 104 -9.37 2.76 -11.16
C VAL A 104 -9.44 2.78 -9.63
N SER A 105 -10.21 1.88 -9.03
CA SER A 105 -10.29 1.72 -7.57
C SER A 105 -8.92 1.39 -6.98
N HIS A 106 -8.20 0.45 -7.60
CA HIS A 106 -6.86 0.09 -7.17
C HIS A 106 -5.89 1.27 -7.30
N ILE A 107 -5.94 2.04 -8.39
CA ILE A 107 -5.11 3.24 -8.55
C ILE A 107 -5.39 4.24 -7.42
N GLY A 108 -6.66 4.50 -7.12
CA GLY A 108 -7.05 5.40 -6.02
C GLY A 108 -6.51 4.92 -4.67
N SER A 109 -6.69 3.63 -4.35
CA SER A 109 -6.17 3.03 -3.12
C SER A 109 -4.64 3.07 -3.03
N ALA A 110 -3.94 2.87 -4.15
CA ALA A 110 -2.49 2.92 -4.23
C ALA A 110 -1.95 4.32 -3.95
N ILE A 111 -2.55 5.36 -4.53
CA ILE A 111 -2.18 6.76 -4.28
C ILE A 111 -2.40 7.12 -2.81
N ILE A 112 -3.55 6.73 -2.24
CA ILE A 112 -3.85 6.97 -0.82
C ILE A 112 -2.84 6.24 0.07
N ALA A 113 -2.58 4.96 -0.20
CA ALA A 113 -1.62 4.16 0.55
C ALA A 113 -0.21 4.77 0.51
N GLN A 114 0.24 5.22 -0.67
CA GLN A 114 1.52 5.87 -0.87
C GLN A 114 1.63 7.16 -0.04
N PHE A 115 0.62 8.04 -0.11
CA PHE A 115 0.59 9.26 0.69
C PHE A 115 0.61 8.97 2.19
N MET A 116 -0.22 8.02 2.64
CA MET A 116 -0.27 7.60 4.04
C MET A 116 1.04 6.96 4.49
N ASN A 117 1.69 6.17 3.65
CA ASN A 117 2.97 5.54 3.97
C ASN A 117 4.05 6.58 4.23
N ILE A 118 4.17 7.59 3.36
CA ILE A 118 5.12 8.70 3.53
C ILE A 118 4.81 9.46 4.83
N LEU A 119 3.54 9.78 5.07
CA LEU A 119 3.11 10.51 6.26
C LEU A 119 3.41 9.73 7.55
N LEU A 120 3.00 8.46 7.61
CA LEU A 120 3.22 7.60 8.79
C LEU A 120 4.70 7.36 9.05
N SER A 121 5.50 7.15 8.02
CA SER A 121 6.95 7.00 8.18
C SER A 121 7.61 8.29 8.64
N THR A 122 7.14 9.45 8.19
CA THR A 122 7.61 10.75 8.69
C THR A 122 7.24 10.96 10.15
N VAL A 123 5.99 10.65 10.53
CA VAL A 123 5.53 10.71 11.93
C VAL A 123 6.28 9.71 12.81
N SER A 124 6.67 8.56 12.27
CA SER A 124 7.45 7.53 12.99
C SER A 124 8.81 8.06 13.47
N LEU A 125 9.42 9.02 12.74
CA LEU A 125 10.68 9.67 13.13
C LEU A 125 10.57 10.46 14.44
N VAL A 126 9.36 10.84 14.86
CA VAL A 126 9.14 11.55 16.12
C VAL A 126 8.54 10.63 17.17
N THR A 127 7.55 9.82 16.78
CA THR A 127 6.79 8.97 17.70
C THR A 127 7.60 7.79 18.25
N ARG A 128 8.47 7.17 17.45
CA ARG A 128 9.28 6.02 17.89
C ARG A 128 10.35 6.39 18.94
N PRO A 129 11.07 7.51 18.83
CA PRO A 129 11.92 8.01 19.93
C PRO A 129 11.14 8.24 21.24
N ILE A 130 9.95 8.86 21.16
CA ILE A 130 9.10 9.09 22.33
C ILE A 130 8.68 7.76 22.96
N ALA A 131 8.22 6.79 22.15
CA ALA A 131 7.87 5.45 22.62
C ALA A 131 9.05 4.75 23.31
N SER A 132 10.26 4.91 22.77
CA SER A 132 11.49 4.35 23.35
C SER A 132 11.82 4.95 24.72
N ILE A 133 11.58 6.26 24.91
CA ILE A 133 11.77 6.93 26.22
C ILE A 133 10.74 6.44 27.23
N VAL A 134 9.46 6.34 26.82
CA VAL A 134 8.37 5.87 27.69
C VAL A 134 8.63 4.43 28.16
N GLU A 135 9.11 3.57 27.26
CA GLU A 135 9.46 2.20 27.61
C GLU A 135 10.61 2.14 28.60
N LEU A 136 11.66 2.94 28.41
CA LEU A 136 12.80 3.01 29.32
C LEU A 136 12.39 3.47 30.73
N VAL A 137 11.50 4.46 30.83
CA VAL A 137 10.92 4.92 32.11
C VAL A 137 10.00 3.87 32.75
N SER A 138 9.29 3.09 31.94
CA SER A 138 8.41 2.01 32.40
C SER A 138 9.21 0.81 32.93
N GLU A 139 10.33 0.48 32.30
CA GLU A 139 11.27 -0.56 32.80
C GLU A 139 11.89 -0.14 34.13
N ASP A 140 12.32 1.12 34.29
CA ASP A 140 12.92 1.63 35.55
C ASP A 140 11.89 1.74 36.70
N SER A 141 10.62 1.92 36.40
CA SER A 141 9.53 1.98 37.40
C SER A 141 8.94 0.61 37.74
N SER A 142 9.34 -0.43 37.03
CA SER A 142 8.99 -1.82 37.35
C SER A 142 9.99 -2.35 38.38
N PRO A 143 9.58 -2.62 39.64
CA PRO A 143 10.49 -3.26 40.57
C PRO A 143 10.88 -4.61 39.99
N SER A 144 12.18 -4.84 39.85
CA SER A 144 12.76 -6.11 39.44
C SER A 144 12.31 -7.21 40.39
N MET A 145 11.18 -7.86 40.08
CA MET A 145 10.89 -9.19 40.60
C MET A 145 11.86 -10.15 39.92
N SER A 146 13.08 -10.15 40.46
CA SER A 146 13.99 -11.26 40.53
C SER A 146 13.20 -12.52 40.92
N PHE A 147 12.72 -13.25 39.92
CA PHE A 147 12.51 -14.67 40.06
C PHE A 147 13.79 -15.34 39.62
N ALA A 148 14.63 -15.61 40.62
CA ALA A 148 15.62 -16.65 40.55
C ALA A 148 14.96 -17.96 40.08
N ARG A 149 15.47 -18.52 38.98
CA ARG A 149 15.70 -19.96 38.78
C ARG A 149 16.51 -20.20 37.52
#